data_AF-A0A8T4YM18-F1
#
_entry.id   AF-A0A8T4YM18-F1
#
_cell.length_a   1.000
_cell.length_b   1.000
_cell.length_c   1.000
_cell.angle_alpha   90.00
_cell.angle_beta   90.00
_cell.angle_gamma   90.00
#
_symmetry.space_group_name_H-M   'P 1'
#
loop_
_entity.id
_entity.type
_entity.pdbx_description
1 polymer ?
#
loop_
_entity_poly.entity_id
_entity_poly.type
_entity_poly.pdbx_seq_one_letter_code
_entity_poly.pdbx_strand_id
1 'polypeptide(L)'
;MATKRLIAMFGALCIILLCSTTLLTIIISDKNSQIKKLTKQNNQLTVQLQTIEAQYTQLLNNYNNLLKEYSKLEIDLNSLNNTYRLLLQNYTSLETEYQKVLTEYIELTVSYARLNETYMELKDELRNYENQYRQLSQQYQRLLSNYTQLKTEYEKLYFAVYVPLLSNETVTPTIDELQQWLREDDTDKLNYSKWDFVCGDFAVMLAIHAKLRHWDMGIVAVLGQDSNGNDFNHAFNAIRCQEGIVYIEPQNDEIFYGPIMEGEWYNHPGFGDVYVQIFIIVVLYQPPL
;
A
#
# COMPACT_ATOMS: atom_id res chain seq x y z
N MET A 1 9.37 -69.92 -163.53
CA MET A 1 8.51 -69.01 -162.72
C MET A 1 8.67 -69.16 -161.20
N ALA A 2 9.18 -70.29 -160.66
CA ALA A 2 9.26 -70.54 -159.21
C ALA A 2 10.34 -69.74 -158.45
N THR A 3 11.52 -69.48 -159.04
CA THR A 3 12.67 -68.84 -158.37
C THR A 3 12.50 -67.34 -158.10
N LYS A 4 11.90 -66.58 -159.03
CA LYS A 4 11.55 -65.16 -158.81
C LYS A 4 10.47 -64.98 -157.72
N ARG A 5 9.53 -65.93 -157.59
CA ARG A 5 8.51 -65.93 -156.52
C ARG A 5 9.12 -66.26 -155.15
N LEU A 6 10.09 -67.17 -155.09
CA LEU A 6 10.78 -67.52 -153.85
C LEU A 6 11.63 -66.36 -153.30
N ILE A 7 12.36 -65.65 -154.15
CA ILE A 7 13.17 -64.45 -153.78
C ILE A 7 12.25 -63.30 -153.34
N ALA A 8 11.13 -63.07 -154.05
CA ALA A 8 10.13 -62.07 -153.64
C ALA A 8 9.46 -62.43 -152.31
N MET A 9 9.17 -63.71 -152.05
CA MET A 9 8.68 -64.18 -150.76
C MET A 9 9.71 -64.02 -149.63
N PHE A 10 10.98 -64.37 -149.87
CA PHE A 10 12.06 -64.19 -148.89
C PHE A 10 12.30 -62.70 -148.59
N GLY A 11 12.29 -61.84 -149.61
CA GLY A 11 12.38 -60.40 -149.46
C GLY A 11 11.19 -59.81 -148.68
N ALA A 12 9.96 -60.26 -148.98
CA ALA A 12 8.77 -59.87 -148.22
C ALA A 12 8.81 -60.37 -146.77
N LEU A 13 9.27 -61.59 -146.52
CA LEU A 13 9.46 -62.14 -145.17
C LEU A 13 10.52 -61.36 -144.39
N CYS A 14 11.66 -61.00 -145.01
CA CYS A 14 12.69 -60.16 -144.42
C CYS A 14 12.16 -58.76 -144.09
N ILE A 15 11.37 -58.15 -144.98
CA ILE A 15 10.74 -56.84 -144.73
C ILE A 15 9.71 -56.92 -143.59
N ILE A 16 8.90 -57.98 -143.53
CA ILE A 16 7.97 -58.21 -142.42
C ILE A 16 8.72 -58.42 -141.10
N LEU A 17 9.81 -59.20 -141.11
CA LEU A 17 10.68 -59.39 -139.95
C LEU A 17 11.35 -58.08 -139.51
N LEU A 18 11.86 -57.28 -140.45
CA LEU A 18 12.42 -55.95 -140.20
C LEU A 18 11.37 -54.97 -139.64
N CYS A 19 10.18 -54.89 -140.24
CA CYS A 19 9.08 -54.06 -139.73
C CYS A 19 8.57 -54.54 -138.36
N SER A 20 8.54 -55.85 -138.12
CA SER A 20 8.10 -56.40 -136.84
C SER A 20 9.11 -56.08 -135.73
N THR A 21 10.41 -56.14 -136.02
CA THR A 21 11.49 -55.80 -135.09
C THR A 21 11.62 -54.29 -134.84
N THR A 22 11.39 -53.44 -135.84
CA THR A 22 11.32 -51.98 -135.65
C THR A 22 10.09 -51.56 -134.84
N LEU A 23 8.93 -52.17 -135.09
CA LEU A 23 7.72 -51.93 -134.29
C LEU A 23 7.91 -52.39 -132.84
N LEU A 24 8.51 -53.56 -132.64
CA LEU A 24 8.80 -54.09 -131.31
C LEU A 24 9.79 -53.20 -130.54
N THR A 25 10.82 -52.66 -131.21
CA THR A 25 11.78 -51.74 -130.59
C THR A 25 11.16 -50.39 -130.22
N ILE A 26 10.24 -49.86 -131.03
CA ILE A 26 9.48 -48.64 -130.69
C ILE A 26 8.60 -48.89 -129.44
N ILE A 27 7.89 -50.02 -129.39
CA ILE A 27 7.06 -50.39 -128.23
C ILE A 27 7.93 -50.56 -126.97
N ILE A 28 9.07 -51.24 -127.08
CA ILE A 28 10.04 -51.40 -125.98
C ILE A 28 10.55 -50.03 -125.53
N SER A 29 10.86 -49.12 -126.45
CA SER A 29 11.33 -47.77 -126.13
C SER A 29 10.27 -46.93 -125.39
N ASP A 30 9.01 -46.95 -125.85
CA ASP A 30 7.90 -46.27 -125.17
C ASP A 30 7.64 -46.85 -123.77
N LYS A 31 7.65 -48.18 -123.64
CA LYS A 31 7.53 -48.86 -122.35
C LYS A 31 8.68 -48.52 -121.41
N ASN A 32 9.92 -48.46 -121.91
CA ASN A 32 11.08 -48.03 -121.12
C ASN A 32 10.96 -46.57 -120.65
N SER A 33 10.41 -45.68 -121.49
CA SER A 33 10.13 -44.28 -121.11
C SER A 33 9.07 -44.20 -120.00
N GLN A 34 7.98 -44.95 -120.12
CA GLN A 34 6.94 -45.04 -119.08
C GLN A 34 7.50 -45.60 -117.77
N ILE A 35 8.29 -46.68 -117.84
CA ILE A 35 8.99 -47.26 -116.68
C ILE A 35 9.86 -46.20 -116.01
N LYS A 36 10.68 -45.45 -116.76
CA LYS A 36 11.53 -44.39 -116.21
C LYS A 36 10.73 -43.29 -115.50
N LYS A 37 9.58 -42.88 -116.05
CA LYS A 37 8.68 -41.90 -115.42
C LYS A 37 8.09 -42.43 -114.11
N LEU A 38 7.59 -43.67 -114.12
CA LEU A 38 7.05 -44.33 -112.94
C LEU A 38 8.11 -44.52 -111.86
N THR A 39 9.34 -44.90 -112.23
CA THR A 39 10.47 -44.99 -111.29
C THR A 39 10.76 -43.65 -110.64
N LYS A 40 10.76 -42.55 -111.41
CA LYS A 40 10.96 -41.20 -110.84
C LYS A 40 9.85 -40.82 -109.86
N GLN A 41 8.60 -41.08 -110.21
CA GLN A 41 7.45 -40.81 -109.33
C GLN A 41 7.51 -41.66 -108.06
N ASN A 42 7.86 -42.94 -108.18
CA ASN A 42 8.01 -43.83 -107.04
C ASN A 42 9.11 -43.34 -106.09
N ASN A 43 10.27 -42.94 -106.64
CA ASN A 43 11.36 -42.37 -105.84
C ASN A 43 10.92 -41.06 -105.14
N GLN A 44 10.14 -40.21 -105.80
CA GLN A 44 9.60 -38.99 -105.17
C GLN A 44 8.63 -39.31 -104.02
N LEU A 45 7.73 -40.29 -104.21
CA LEU A 45 6.82 -40.75 -103.17
C LEU A 45 7.58 -41.37 -101.99
N THR A 46 8.64 -42.15 -102.24
CA THR A 46 9.50 -42.69 -101.18
C THR A 46 10.12 -41.58 -100.34
N VAL A 47 10.65 -40.52 -100.98
CA VAL A 47 11.22 -39.37 -100.26
C VAL A 47 10.16 -38.62 -99.46
N GLN A 48 8.95 -38.43 -100.00
CA GLN A 48 7.85 -37.81 -99.28
C GLN A 48 7.42 -38.64 -98.07
N LEU A 49 7.32 -39.96 -98.21
CA LEU A 49 7.01 -40.88 -97.12
C LEU A 49 8.06 -40.75 -96.00
N GLN A 50 9.34 -40.81 -96.34
CA GLN A 50 10.44 -40.64 -95.39
C GLN A 50 10.39 -39.28 -94.67
N THR A 51 10.01 -38.22 -95.39
CA THR A 51 9.87 -36.88 -94.80
C THR A 51 8.72 -36.82 -93.81
N ILE A 52 7.57 -37.40 -94.15
CA ILE A 52 6.39 -37.46 -93.27
C ILE A 52 6.70 -38.30 -92.02
N GLU A 53 7.39 -39.43 -92.19
CA GLU A 53 7.83 -40.27 -91.07
C GLU A 53 8.71 -39.48 -90.10
N ALA A 54 9.69 -38.73 -90.62
CA ALA A 54 10.55 -37.88 -89.80
C ALA A 54 9.77 -36.77 -89.07
N GLN A 55 8.84 -36.10 -89.75
CA GLN A 55 7.97 -35.09 -89.15
C GLN A 55 7.06 -35.67 -88.07
N TYR A 56 6.51 -36.87 -88.29
CA TYR A 56 5.70 -37.58 -87.31
C TYR A 56 6.51 -37.93 -86.06
N THR A 57 7.74 -38.45 -86.23
CA THR A 57 8.64 -38.72 -85.11
C THR A 57 8.97 -37.44 -84.33
N GLN A 58 9.22 -36.32 -85.01
CA GLN A 58 9.49 -35.05 -84.34
C GLN A 58 8.27 -34.55 -83.56
N LEU A 59 7.07 -34.62 -84.13
CA LEU A 59 5.83 -34.23 -83.46
C LEU A 59 5.56 -35.10 -82.23
N LEU A 60 5.77 -36.41 -82.34
CA LEU A 60 5.62 -37.34 -81.22
C LEU A 60 6.60 -37.02 -80.08
N ASN A 61 7.84 -36.68 -80.41
CA ASN A 61 8.83 -36.24 -79.42
C ASN A 61 8.41 -34.93 -78.73
N ASN A 62 7.93 -33.96 -79.49
CA ASN A 62 7.43 -32.69 -78.95
C ASN A 62 6.23 -32.91 -78.02
N TYR A 63 5.28 -33.76 -78.42
CA TYR A 63 4.13 -34.14 -77.59
C TYR A 63 4.57 -34.78 -76.27
N ASN A 64 5.50 -35.73 -76.32
CA ASN A 64 6.01 -36.38 -75.12
C ASN A 64 6.76 -35.41 -74.19
N ASN A 65 7.46 -34.42 -74.74
CA ASN A 65 8.12 -33.39 -73.95
C ASN A 65 7.10 -32.45 -73.29
N LEU A 66 6.09 -31.99 -74.03
CA LEU A 66 5.01 -31.17 -73.48
C LEU A 66 4.25 -31.89 -72.37
N LEU A 67 3.99 -33.19 -72.53
CA LEU A 67 3.35 -34.00 -71.50
C LEU A 67 4.18 -34.05 -70.21
N LYS A 68 5.51 -34.16 -70.31
CA LYS A 68 6.41 -34.11 -69.14
C LYS A 68 6.41 -32.74 -68.46
N GLU A 69 6.42 -31.66 -69.23
CA GLU A 69 6.34 -30.30 -68.69
C GLU A 69 5.01 -30.05 -67.98
N TYR A 70 3.90 -30.52 -68.56
CA TYR A 70 2.59 -30.46 -67.95
C TYR A 70 2.54 -31.20 -66.61
N SER A 71 3.04 -32.45 -66.56
CA SER A 71 3.11 -33.20 -65.30
C SER A 71 3.99 -32.52 -64.25
N LYS A 72 5.08 -31.87 -64.65
CA LYS A 72 5.92 -31.09 -63.73
C LYS A 72 5.15 -29.88 -63.17
N LEU A 73 4.46 -29.14 -64.03
CA LEU A 73 3.67 -27.98 -63.61
C LEU A 73 2.56 -28.37 -62.62
N GLU A 74 1.92 -29.52 -62.83
CA GLU A 74 0.91 -30.05 -61.90
C GLU A 74 1.50 -30.36 -60.52
N ILE A 75 2.71 -30.95 -60.47
CA ILE A 75 3.43 -31.18 -59.22
C ILE A 75 3.80 -29.86 -58.54
N ASP A 76 4.33 -28.90 -59.29
CA ASP A 76 4.74 -27.59 -58.77
C ASP A 76 3.52 -26.80 -58.22
N LEU A 77 2.37 -26.85 -58.90
CA LEU A 77 1.13 -26.22 -58.44
C LEU A 77 0.63 -26.84 -57.13
N ASN A 78 0.66 -28.17 -57.02
CA ASN A 78 0.28 -28.86 -55.79
C ASN A 78 1.23 -28.52 -54.64
N SER A 79 2.54 -28.42 -54.91
CA SER A 79 3.53 -27.99 -53.92
C SER A 79 3.24 -26.57 -53.44
N LEU A 80 3.02 -25.62 -54.36
CA LEU A 80 2.69 -24.24 -54.04
C LEU A 80 1.42 -24.12 -53.19
N ASN A 81 0.37 -24.87 -53.54
CA ASN A 81 -0.88 -24.87 -52.79
C ASN A 81 -0.67 -25.39 -51.34
N ASN A 82 0.16 -26.41 -51.16
CA ASN A 82 0.51 -26.89 -49.82
C ASN A 82 1.29 -25.84 -49.02
N THR A 83 2.28 -25.18 -49.63
CA THR A 83 3.01 -24.08 -48.99
C THR A 83 2.09 -22.94 -48.59
N TYR A 84 1.14 -22.55 -49.46
CA TYR A 84 0.15 -21.52 -49.16
C TYR A 84 -0.71 -21.88 -47.94
N ARG A 85 -1.20 -23.13 -47.87
CA ARG A 85 -2.02 -23.60 -46.73
C ARG A 85 -1.24 -23.58 -45.42
N LEU A 86 0.03 -23.98 -45.43
CA LEU A 86 0.90 -23.91 -44.24
C LEU A 86 1.16 -22.47 -43.81
N LEU A 87 1.40 -21.56 -44.76
CA LEU A 87 1.60 -20.15 -44.46
C LEU A 87 0.35 -19.53 -43.83
N LEU A 88 -0.83 -19.86 -44.35
CA LEU A 88 -2.10 -19.38 -43.81
C LEU A 88 -2.32 -19.87 -42.37
N GLN A 89 -2.03 -21.15 -42.09
CA GLN A 89 -2.10 -21.69 -40.73
C GLN A 89 -1.14 -20.99 -39.76
N ASN A 90 0.10 -20.75 -40.20
CA ASN A 90 1.09 -20.03 -39.40
C ASN A 90 0.64 -18.59 -39.11
N TYR A 91 0.09 -17.90 -40.11
CA TYR A 91 -0.46 -16.56 -39.94
C TYR A 91 -1.57 -16.53 -38.88
N THR A 92 -2.55 -17.43 -38.97
CA THR A 92 -3.65 -17.50 -37.98
C THR A 92 -3.15 -17.83 -36.58
N SER A 93 -2.13 -18.70 -36.46
CA SER A 93 -1.49 -19.00 -35.18
C SER A 93 -0.82 -17.75 -34.59
N LEU A 94 -0.05 -17.01 -35.40
CA LEU A 94 0.64 -15.79 -34.96
C LEU A 94 -0.35 -14.69 -34.56
N GLU A 95 -1.44 -14.54 -35.30
CA GLU A 95 -2.51 -13.59 -34.96
C GLU A 95 -3.14 -13.92 -33.59
N THR A 96 -3.37 -15.21 -33.31
CA THR A 96 -3.89 -15.66 -32.02
C THR A 96 -2.91 -15.37 -30.88
N GLU A 97 -1.62 -15.65 -31.09
CA GLU A 97 -0.56 -15.38 -30.11
C GLU A 97 -0.42 -13.87 -29.83
N TYR A 98 -0.49 -13.04 -30.87
CA TYR A 98 -0.47 -11.59 -30.73
C TYR A 98 -1.62 -11.09 -29.85
N GLN A 99 -2.86 -11.57 -30.08
CA GLN A 99 -4.01 -11.16 -29.26
C GLN A 99 -3.87 -11.58 -27.79
N LYS A 100 -3.26 -12.74 -27.55
CA LYS A 100 -2.96 -13.19 -26.18
C LYS A 100 -1.98 -12.23 -25.49
N VAL A 101 -0.86 -11.93 -26.14
CA VAL A 101 0.15 -10.98 -25.61
C VAL A 101 -0.45 -9.59 -25.37
N LEU A 102 -1.29 -9.11 -26.29
CA LEU A 102 -1.98 -7.83 -26.13
C LEU A 102 -2.88 -7.82 -24.88
N THR A 103 -3.59 -8.91 -24.62
CA THR A 103 -4.44 -9.04 -23.44
C THR A 103 -3.61 -9.03 -22.15
N GLU A 104 -2.53 -9.83 -22.10
CA GLU A 104 -1.61 -9.88 -20.97
C GLU A 104 -0.97 -8.51 -20.68
N TYR A 105 -0.62 -7.75 -21.72
CA TYR A 105 -0.09 -6.38 -21.58
C TYR A 105 -1.10 -5.41 -20.96
N ILE A 106 -2.37 -5.48 -21.36
CA ILE A 106 -3.45 -4.64 -20.81
C ILE A 106 -3.66 -4.99 -19.33
N GLU A 107 -3.73 -6.28 -18.99
CA GLU A 107 -3.88 -6.73 -17.61
C GLU A 107 -2.71 -6.27 -16.72
N LEU A 108 -1.48 -6.37 -17.23
CA LEU A 108 -0.29 -5.89 -16.53
C LEU A 108 -0.35 -4.38 -16.27
N THR A 109 -0.81 -3.61 -17.25
CA THR A 109 -0.95 -2.15 -17.14
C THR A 109 -1.96 -1.78 -16.04
N VAL A 110 -3.10 -2.47 -15.98
CA VAL A 110 -4.12 -2.26 -14.93
C VAL A 110 -3.57 -2.66 -13.55
N SER A 111 -2.88 -3.79 -13.46
CA SER A 111 -2.25 -4.26 -12.22
C SER A 111 -1.22 -3.26 -11.68
N TYR A 112 -0.39 -2.70 -12.58
CA TYR A 112 0.59 -1.66 -12.22
C TYR A 112 -0.09 -0.39 -11.70
N ALA A 113 -1.15 0.08 -12.36
CA ALA A 113 -1.88 1.26 -11.92
C ALA A 113 -2.45 1.09 -10.49
N ARG A 114 -3.06 -0.07 -10.23
CA ARG A 114 -3.60 -0.41 -8.90
C ARG A 114 -2.49 -0.48 -7.84
N LEU A 115 -1.35 -1.10 -8.16
CA LEU A 115 -0.21 -1.16 -7.25
C LEU A 115 0.31 0.24 -6.90
N ASN A 116 0.37 1.14 -7.88
CA ASN A 116 0.79 2.52 -7.68
C ASN A 116 -0.18 3.31 -6.79
N GLU A 117 -1.50 3.12 -6.95
CA GLU A 117 -2.51 3.70 -6.05
C GLU A 117 -2.31 3.23 -4.61
N THR A 118 -2.21 1.91 -4.38
CA THR A 118 -1.96 1.36 -3.04
C THR A 118 -0.65 1.86 -2.43
N TYR A 119 0.41 2.02 -3.23
CA TYR A 119 1.67 2.60 -2.76
C TYR A 119 1.50 4.03 -2.27
N MET A 120 0.73 4.86 -2.99
CA MET A 120 0.48 6.25 -2.61
C MET A 120 -0.35 6.36 -1.34
N GLU A 121 -1.39 5.52 -1.19
CA GLU A 121 -2.20 5.43 0.02
C GLU A 121 -1.34 5.09 1.25
N LEU A 122 -0.52 4.02 1.14
CA LEU A 122 0.37 3.60 2.23
C LEU A 122 1.38 4.69 2.62
N LYS A 123 1.88 5.44 1.63
CA LYS A 123 2.81 6.55 1.86
C LYS A 123 2.16 7.69 2.65
N ASP A 124 0.90 8.00 2.40
CA ASP A 124 0.17 9.02 3.13
C ASP A 124 -0.25 8.55 4.53
N GLU A 125 -0.61 7.27 4.69
CA GLU A 125 -0.81 6.67 6.02
C GLU A 125 0.45 6.76 6.89
N LEU A 126 1.62 6.44 6.34
CA LEU A 126 2.89 6.54 7.06
C LEU A 126 3.15 7.97 7.56
N ARG A 127 2.93 8.98 6.71
CA ARG A 127 3.05 10.40 7.09
C ARG A 127 2.08 10.77 8.21
N ASN A 128 0.86 10.25 8.18
CA ASN A 128 -0.13 10.47 9.22
C ASN A 128 0.32 9.85 10.56
N TYR A 129 0.82 8.62 10.56
CA TYR A 129 1.35 7.97 11.76
C TYR A 129 2.55 8.72 12.34
N GLU A 130 3.48 9.20 11.50
CA GLU A 130 4.61 10.02 11.95
C GLU A 130 4.14 11.31 12.63
N ASN A 131 3.10 11.96 12.11
CA ASN A 131 2.52 13.16 12.71
C ASN A 131 1.89 12.86 14.08
N GLN A 132 1.10 11.78 14.18
CA GLN A 132 0.50 11.35 15.44
C GLN A 132 1.56 11.03 16.49
N TYR A 133 2.62 10.33 16.09
CA TYR A 133 3.75 10.03 16.97
C TYR A 133 4.42 11.30 17.50
N ARG A 134 4.68 12.29 16.63
CA ARG A 134 5.24 13.60 17.03
C ARG A 134 4.34 14.31 18.04
N GLN A 135 3.04 14.32 17.82
CA GLN A 135 2.07 14.93 18.75
C GLN A 135 2.06 14.22 20.10
N LEU A 136 2.02 12.89 20.11
CA LEU A 136 2.04 12.09 21.33
C LEU A 136 3.33 12.32 22.13
N SER A 137 4.48 12.38 21.45
CA SER A 137 5.77 12.69 22.07
C SER A 137 5.75 14.07 22.76
N GLN A 138 5.19 15.10 22.11
CA GLN A 138 5.04 16.42 22.72
C GLN A 138 4.11 16.42 23.94
N GLN A 139 3.00 15.69 23.87
CA GLN A 139 2.07 15.55 25.01
C GLN A 139 2.75 14.85 26.19
N TYR A 140 3.52 13.79 25.93
CA TYR A 140 4.29 13.09 26.95
C TYR A 140 5.29 14.02 27.64
N GLN A 141 6.04 14.83 26.87
CA GLN A 141 7.00 15.79 27.46
C GLN A 141 6.32 16.84 28.34
N ARG A 142 5.15 17.35 27.93
CA ARG A 142 4.35 18.27 28.76
C ARG A 142 3.88 17.60 30.05
N LEU A 143 3.37 16.38 29.95
CA LEU A 143 2.92 15.61 31.12
C LEU A 143 4.07 15.37 32.10
N LEU A 144 5.25 14.99 31.59
CA LEU A 144 6.44 14.80 32.42
C LEU A 144 6.85 16.09 33.14
N SER A 145 6.85 17.23 32.43
CA SER A 145 7.12 18.54 33.03
C SER A 145 6.13 18.89 34.13
N ASN A 146 4.83 18.69 33.90
CA ASN A 146 3.78 18.94 34.88
C ASN A 146 3.93 18.03 36.11
N TYR A 147 4.25 16.75 35.90
CA TYR A 147 4.51 15.80 36.97
C TYR A 147 5.71 16.25 37.82
N THR A 148 6.82 16.65 37.19
CA THR A 148 8.00 17.14 37.91
C THR A 148 7.67 18.37 38.75
N GLN A 149 6.92 19.33 38.19
CA GLN A 149 6.51 20.52 38.93
C GLN A 149 5.63 20.15 40.14
N LEU A 150 4.60 19.32 39.93
CA LEU A 150 3.70 18.88 40.99
C LEU A 150 4.46 18.14 42.10
N LYS A 151 5.42 17.29 41.74
CA LYS A 151 6.27 16.58 42.71
C LYS A 151 7.07 17.58 43.56
N THR A 152 7.65 18.60 42.95
CA THR A 152 8.39 19.64 43.69
C THR A 152 7.48 20.46 44.60
N GLU A 153 6.27 20.81 44.15
CA GLU A 153 5.28 21.51 44.98
C GLU A 153 4.84 20.65 46.17
N TYR A 154 4.57 19.37 45.93
CA TYR A 154 4.27 18.40 46.98
C TYR A 154 5.41 18.27 47.99
N GLU A 155 6.67 18.15 47.54
CA GLU A 155 7.83 18.06 48.43
C GLU A 155 7.97 19.31 49.32
N LYS A 156 7.71 20.51 48.77
CA LYS A 156 7.70 21.76 49.54
C LYS A 156 6.61 21.78 50.60
N LEU A 157 5.39 21.40 50.22
CA LEU A 157 4.25 21.34 51.16
C LEU A 157 4.52 20.30 52.25
N TYR A 158 5.04 19.13 51.87
CA TYR A 158 5.38 18.06 52.79
C TYR A 158 6.43 18.52 53.81
N PHE A 159 7.48 19.20 53.34
CA PHE A 159 8.50 19.79 54.22
C PHE A 159 7.91 20.82 55.18
N ALA A 160 7.11 21.77 54.69
CA ALA A 160 6.56 22.84 55.52
C ALA A 160 5.60 22.33 56.61
N VAL A 161 4.79 21.32 56.31
CA VAL A 161 3.71 20.87 57.20
C VAL A 161 4.13 19.71 58.09
N TYR A 162 4.91 18.75 57.58
CA TYR A 162 5.13 17.47 58.26
C TYR A 162 6.56 17.25 58.77
N VAL A 163 7.59 17.80 58.13
CA VAL A 163 8.98 17.56 58.56
C VAL A 163 9.27 18.07 59.99
N PRO A 164 8.78 19.25 60.43
CA PRO A 164 8.96 19.69 61.81
C PRO A 164 8.48 18.66 62.85
N LEU A 165 7.46 17.86 62.53
CA LEU A 165 6.91 16.82 63.41
C LEU A 165 7.79 15.56 63.48
N LEU A 166 8.50 15.23 62.40
CA LEU A 166 9.18 13.94 62.24
C LEU A 166 10.63 13.96 62.73
N SER A 167 11.27 15.13 62.82
CA SER A 167 12.65 15.24 63.31
C SER A 167 12.75 15.20 64.85
N ASN A 168 11.63 15.24 65.58
CA ASN A 168 11.59 15.32 67.05
C ASN A 168 12.41 16.51 67.60
N GLU A 169 12.58 17.55 66.78
CA GLU A 169 13.29 18.80 67.09
C GLU A 169 12.32 19.89 67.57
N THR A 170 11.05 19.55 67.80
CA THR A 170 10.08 20.55 68.26
C THR A 170 10.34 20.93 69.71
N VAL A 171 10.23 22.23 69.99
CA VAL A 171 10.32 22.79 71.34
C VAL A 171 8.91 23.00 71.86
N THR A 172 8.64 22.54 73.09
CA THR A 172 7.39 22.81 73.80
C THR A 172 7.51 24.17 74.51
N PRO A 173 6.83 25.24 74.04
CA PRO A 173 6.91 26.55 74.69
C PRO A 173 6.17 26.56 76.02
N THR A 174 6.48 27.52 76.86
CA THR A 174 5.62 27.95 77.97
C THR A 174 4.45 28.79 77.44
N ILE A 175 3.39 28.95 78.24
CA ILE A 175 2.28 29.85 77.90
C ILE A 175 2.78 31.30 77.75
N ASP A 176 3.71 31.73 78.61
CA ASP A 176 4.28 33.08 78.55
C ASP A 176 5.04 33.33 77.24
N GLU A 177 5.83 32.35 76.78
CA GLU A 177 6.52 32.41 75.49
C GLU A 177 5.53 32.45 74.32
N LEU A 178 4.47 31.63 74.36
CA LEU A 178 3.41 31.64 73.36
C LEU A 178 2.74 33.01 73.27
N GLN A 179 2.31 33.58 74.40
CA GLN A 179 1.65 34.89 74.43
C GLN A 179 2.56 36.03 73.98
N GLN A 180 3.85 35.96 74.35
CA GLN A 180 4.83 36.94 73.87
C GLN A 180 5.00 36.85 72.37
N TRP A 181 5.06 35.63 71.82
CA TRP A 181 5.20 35.43 70.38
C TRP A 181 3.96 35.87 69.59
N LEU A 182 2.75 35.60 70.06
CA LEU A 182 1.52 36.04 69.38
C LEU A 182 1.51 37.57 69.18
N ARG A 183 1.97 38.35 70.18
CA ARG A 183 2.12 39.82 70.05
C ARG A 183 3.10 40.27 68.95
N GLU A 184 4.07 39.42 68.62
CA GLU A 184 5.10 39.68 67.61
C GLU A 184 4.70 39.17 66.22
N ASP A 185 3.85 38.17 66.16
CA ASP A 185 3.28 37.67 64.92
C ASP A 185 2.31 38.71 64.32
N ASP A 186 2.08 38.65 63.00
CA ASP A 186 1.24 39.60 62.28
C ASP A 186 -0.03 38.92 61.71
N THR A 187 -0.29 37.65 62.06
CA THR A 187 -1.44 36.91 61.52
C THR A 187 -2.78 37.56 61.90
N ASP A 188 -2.91 38.07 63.12
CA ASP A 188 -4.09 38.79 63.65
C ASP A 188 -4.37 40.12 62.91
N LYS A 189 -3.33 40.74 62.34
CA LYS A 189 -3.41 42.02 61.61
C LYS A 189 -3.96 41.87 60.19
N LEU A 190 -4.17 40.64 59.72
CA LEU A 190 -4.76 40.38 58.41
C LEU A 190 -6.26 40.64 58.40
N ASN A 191 -6.77 41.09 57.26
CA ASN A 191 -8.20 41.36 57.11
C ASN A 191 -8.96 40.07 56.81
N TYR A 192 -9.96 39.77 57.65
CA TYR A 192 -10.90 38.70 57.37
C TYR A 192 -11.76 39.03 56.13
N SER A 193 -11.88 38.08 55.21
CA SER A 193 -12.81 38.12 54.08
C SER A 193 -13.52 36.78 53.99
N LYS A 194 -14.86 36.79 54.08
CA LYS A 194 -15.68 35.58 53.94
C LYS A 194 -15.43 34.82 52.62
N TRP A 195 -14.93 35.50 51.58
CA TRP A 195 -14.73 34.93 50.26
C TRP A 195 -13.26 34.65 49.91
N ASP A 196 -12.32 35.30 50.60
CA ASP A 196 -10.91 35.28 50.23
C ASP A 196 -9.96 34.83 51.35
N PHE A 197 -10.34 35.01 52.63
CA PHE A 197 -9.47 34.73 53.78
C PHE A 197 -10.29 34.54 55.07
N VAL A 198 -10.58 33.29 55.40
CA VAL A 198 -11.46 32.87 56.51
C VAL A 198 -10.68 32.29 57.68
N CYS A 199 -11.35 31.89 58.76
CA CYS A 199 -10.72 31.36 59.98
C CYS A 199 -9.73 30.21 59.71
N GLY A 200 -10.02 29.36 58.72
CA GLY A 200 -9.09 28.32 58.27
C GLY A 200 -7.77 28.86 57.71
N ASP A 201 -7.80 29.97 56.96
CA ASP A 201 -6.58 30.57 56.38
C ASP A 201 -5.70 31.20 57.45
N PHE A 202 -6.31 31.88 58.43
CA PHE A 202 -5.61 32.37 59.63
C PHE A 202 -4.97 31.22 60.39
N ALA A 203 -5.72 30.13 60.61
CA ALA A 203 -5.21 28.98 61.37
C ALA A 203 -4.05 28.27 60.65
N VAL A 204 -4.10 28.18 59.32
CA VAL A 204 -2.99 27.66 58.51
C VAL A 204 -1.76 28.55 58.61
N MET A 205 -1.93 29.87 58.48
CA MET A 205 -0.82 30.80 58.52
C MET A 205 -0.11 30.79 59.88
N LEU A 206 -0.87 30.89 60.97
CA LEU A 206 -0.32 30.87 62.33
C LEU A 206 0.40 29.55 62.61
N ALA A 207 -0.18 28.41 62.19
CA ALA A 207 0.47 27.11 62.33
C ALA A 207 1.80 27.02 61.57
N ILE A 208 1.89 27.59 60.36
CA ILE A 208 3.14 27.64 59.59
C ILE A 208 4.17 28.51 60.30
N HIS A 209 3.80 29.71 60.78
CA HIS A 209 4.72 30.59 61.50
C HIS A 209 5.26 29.94 62.79
N ALA A 210 4.40 29.25 63.54
CA ALA A 210 4.80 28.48 64.71
C ALA A 210 5.74 27.32 64.35
N LYS A 211 5.43 26.56 63.30
CA LYS A 211 6.28 25.43 62.85
C LYS A 211 7.64 25.91 62.32
N LEU A 212 7.74 27.10 61.74
CA LEU A 212 9.03 27.74 61.40
C LEU A 212 9.87 28.11 62.65
N ARG A 213 9.25 28.24 63.83
CA ARG A 213 9.91 28.38 65.13
C ARG A 213 10.18 27.03 65.82
N HIS A 214 9.97 25.91 65.12
CA HIS A 214 10.03 24.56 65.68
C HIS A 214 8.99 24.33 66.80
N TRP A 215 7.89 25.07 66.81
CA TRP A 215 6.78 24.81 67.73
C TRP A 215 5.73 23.94 67.07
N ASP A 216 5.21 22.98 67.83
CA ASP A 216 4.21 22.06 67.30
C ASP A 216 2.78 22.59 67.47
N MET A 217 2.42 23.51 66.58
CA MET A 217 1.07 24.02 66.47
C MET A 217 0.28 23.25 65.41
N GLY A 218 -0.91 22.80 65.79
CA GLY A 218 -1.87 22.14 64.94
C GLY A 218 -3.02 23.06 64.58
N ILE A 219 -3.91 22.53 63.76
CA ILE A 219 -5.14 23.19 63.34
C ILE A 219 -6.28 22.28 63.72
N VAL A 220 -7.25 22.83 64.44
CA VAL A 220 -8.46 22.12 64.86
C VAL A 220 -9.67 22.85 64.31
N ALA A 221 -10.74 22.12 64.05
CA ALA A 221 -12.01 22.67 63.63
C ALA A 221 -13.15 22.09 64.46
N VAL A 222 -14.09 22.95 64.85
CA VAL A 222 -15.32 22.58 65.54
C VAL A 222 -16.49 22.86 64.60
N LEU A 223 -17.31 21.83 64.40
CA LEU A 223 -18.63 21.95 63.80
C LEU A 223 -19.66 21.73 64.92
N GLY A 224 -20.63 22.61 65.02
CA GLY A 224 -21.48 22.68 66.21
C GLY A 224 -22.60 23.70 66.10
N GLN A 225 -23.12 24.11 67.25
CA GLN A 225 -24.16 25.14 67.33
C GLN A 225 -23.85 26.13 68.45
N ASP A 226 -24.18 27.40 68.25
CA ASP A 226 -24.15 28.41 69.31
C ASP A 226 -25.31 28.22 70.30
N SER A 227 -25.30 28.99 71.40
CA SER A 227 -26.37 29.00 72.41
C SER A 227 -27.76 29.38 71.88
N ASN A 228 -27.85 29.96 70.67
CA ASN A 228 -29.11 30.31 70.00
C ASN A 228 -29.56 29.24 68.98
N GLY A 229 -28.77 28.18 68.80
CA GLY A 229 -29.03 27.09 67.85
C GLY A 229 -28.60 27.39 66.41
N ASN A 230 -27.79 28.43 66.17
CA ASN A 230 -27.22 28.69 64.85
C ASN A 230 -25.99 27.82 64.61
N ASP A 231 -25.77 27.42 63.36
CA ASP A 231 -24.59 26.63 62.98
C ASP A 231 -23.29 27.38 63.30
N PHE A 232 -22.37 26.68 63.96
CA PHE A 232 -21.04 27.12 64.26
C PHE A 232 -20.03 26.22 63.53
N ASN A 233 -19.29 26.81 62.59
CA ASN A 233 -18.24 26.12 61.84
C ASN A 233 -16.98 26.96 61.90
N HIS A 234 -16.01 26.56 62.71
CA HIS A 234 -14.86 27.41 63.01
C HIS A 234 -13.57 26.61 63.11
N ALA A 235 -12.48 27.22 62.66
CA ALA A 235 -11.14 26.65 62.70
C ALA A 235 -10.21 27.56 63.49
N PHE A 236 -9.40 26.96 64.37
CA PHE A 236 -8.49 27.66 65.25
C PHE A 236 -7.28 26.78 65.55
N ASN A 237 -6.28 27.30 66.26
CA ASN A 237 -5.04 26.57 66.50
C ASN A 237 -5.04 25.87 67.86
N ALA A 238 -4.31 24.77 67.91
CA ALA A 238 -4.03 24.06 69.16
C ALA A 238 -2.52 23.83 69.26
N ILE A 239 -1.95 24.10 70.43
CA ILE A 239 -0.53 23.87 70.71
C ILE A 239 -0.38 23.25 72.10
N ARG A 240 0.58 22.35 72.25
CA ARG A 240 0.97 21.85 73.56
C ARG A 240 2.04 22.78 74.13
N CYS A 241 1.71 23.46 75.23
CA CYS A 241 2.66 24.16 76.08
C CYS A 241 3.09 23.26 77.25
N GLN A 242 4.12 23.67 78.00
CA GLN A 242 4.60 22.94 79.17
C GLN A 242 3.52 22.77 80.24
N GLU A 243 2.61 23.74 80.32
CA GLU A 243 1.51 23.82 81.27
C GLU A 243 0.26 23.05 80.82
N GLY A 244 0.17 22.66 79.54
CA GLY A 244 -0.98 21.94 78.99
C GLY A 244 -1.30 22.31 77.54
N ILE A 245 -2.44 21.82 77.05
CA ILE A 245 -2.95 22.20 75.73
C ILE A 245 -3.57 23.59 75.82
N VAL A 246 -3.22 24.43 74.85
CA VAL A 246 -3.73 25.78 74.67
C VAL A 246 -4.37 25.88 73.29
N TYR A 247 -5.52 26.53 73.22
CA TYR A 247 -6.16 26.88 71.97
C TYR A 247 -5.98 28.37 71.70
N ILE A 248 -5.83 28.73 70.43
CA ILE A 248 -5.59 30.11 70.01
C ILE A 248 -6.60 30.47 68.93
N GLU A 249 -7.33 31.55 69.13
CA GLU A 249 -8.09 32.23 68.08
C GLU A 249 -7.12 33.05 67.21
N PRO A 250 -6.78 32.59 66.00
CA PRO A 250 -5.71 33.22 65.22
C PRO A 250 -6.12 34.58 64.64
N GLN A 251 -7.40 34.95 64.69
CA GLN A 251 -7.88 36.24 64.20
C GLN A 251 -7.68 37.39 65.19
N ASN A 252 -7.37 37.11 66.46
CA ASN A 252 -7.25 38.14 67.50
C ASN A 252 -6.24 37.81 68.62
N ASP A 253 -5.45 36.74 68.46
CA ASP A 253 -4.47 36.24 69.43
C ASP A 253 -5.03 35.85 70.81
N GLU A 254 -6.34 35.69 70.93
CA GLU A 254 -6.97 35.29 72.18
C GLU A 254 -6.71 33.80 72.44
N ILE A 255 -6.12 33.50 73.60
CA ILE A 255 -5.88 32.12 74.01
C ILE A 255 -6.95 31.65 74.99
N PHE A 256 -7.33 30.38 74.87
CA PHE A 256 -8.35 29.76 75.71
C PHE A 256 -8.03 28.30 76.01
N TYR A 257 -8.78 27.75 76.97
CA TYR A 257 -8.50 26.48 77.61
C TYR A 257 -9.77 25.65 77.77
N GLY A 258 -9.58 24.36 78.02
CA GLY A 258 -10.63 23.42 78.40
C GLY A 258 -10.71 22.25 77.45
N PRO A 259 -11.21 21.09 77.91
CA PRO A 259 -11.45 19.97 77.00
C PRO A 259 -12.56 20.36 76.02
N ILE A 260 -12.26 20.30 74.72
CA ILE A 260 -13.26 20.41 73.67
C ILE A 260 -13.63 18.99 73.27
N MET A 261 -14.81 18.55 73.69
CA MET A 261 -15.28 17.17 73.51
C MET A 261 -16.62 17.16 72.77
N GLU A 262 -16.76 16.24 71.81
CA GLU A 262 -18.02 16.02 71.12
C GLU A 262 -19.13 15.68 72.13
N GLY A 263 -20.28 16.33 71.99
CA GLY A 263 -21.43 16.18 72.88
C GLY A 263 -21.45 17.14 74.07
N GLU A 264 -20.43 17.98 74.25
CA GLU A 264 -20.32 18.92 75.37
C GLU A 264 -20.36 20.39 74.90
N TRP A 265 -20.63 21.29 75.84
CA TRP A 265 -20.54 22.74 75.62
C TRP A 265 -19.17 23.26 76.08
N TYR A 266 -18.57 24.16 75.30
CA TYR A 266 -17.40 24.94 75.71
C TYR A 266 -17.63 26.43 75.44
N ASN A 267 -16.90 27.28 76.14
CA ASN A 267 -16.96 28.72 75.95
C ASN A 267 -15.82 29.15 75.01
N HIS A 268 -16.18 29.63 73.81
CA HIS A 268 -15.22 30.16 72.86
C HIS A 268 -15.03 31.67 73.05
N PRO A 269 -13.79 32.16 73.12
CA PRO A 269 -13.51 33.60 73.14
C PRO A 269 -14.04 34.27 71.87
N GLY A 270 -15.04 35.13 72.00
CA GLY A 270 -15.66 35.85 70.87
C GLY A 270 -16.97 35.27 70.33
N PHE A 271 -17.27 33.98 70.57
CA PHE A 271 -18.54 33.35 70.12
C PHE A 271 -19.43 32.87 71.27
N GLY A 272 -18.90 32.83 72.51
CA GLY A 272 -19.66 32.41 73.69
C GLY A 272 -19.80 30.89 73.76
N ASP A 273 -20.91 30.41 74.35
CA ASP A 273 -21.12 28.97 74.53
C ASP A 273 -21.44 28.28 73.20
N VAL A 274 -20.63 27.28 72.86
CA VAL A 274 -20.71 26.48 71.64
C VAL A 274 -20.85 25.01 72.00
N TYR A 275 -21.86 24.36 71.45
CA TYR A 275 -22.07 22.93 71.51
C TYR A 275 -21.23 22.23 70.44
N VAL A 276 -20.38 21.28 70.84
CA VAL A 276 -19.50 20.56 69.93
C VAL A 276 -20.24 19.36 69.36
N GLN A 277 -20.58 19.39 68.08
CA GLN A 277 -21.09 18.19 67.40
C GLN A 277 -19.94 17.34 66.88
N ILE A 278 -18.92 17.97 66.30
CA ILE A 278 -17.75 17.30 65.73
C ILE A 278 -16.51 18.11 66.08
N PHE A 279 -15.46 17.43 66.56
CA PHE A 279 -14.13 17.98 66.78
C PHE A 279 -13.12 17.34 65.83
N ILE A 280 -12.53 18.12 64.94
CA ILE A 280 -11.65 17.64 63.87
C ILE A 280 -10.24 18.17 64.10
N ILE A 281 -9.25 17.28 64.12
CA ILE A 281 -7.84 17.67 64.01
C ILE A 281 -7.47 17.71 62.52
N VAL A 282 -7.32 18.91 61.97
CA VAL A 282 -7.03 19.16 60.54
C VAL A 282 -5.54 19.02 60.26
N VAL A 283 -4.69 19.62 61.10
CA VAL A 283 -3.24 19.45 61.08
C VAL A 283 -2.80 18.93 62.44
N LEU A 284 -2.07 17.83 62.43
CA LEU A 284 -1.58 17.20 63.64
C LEU A 284 -0.64 18.13 64.40
N TYR A 285 -0.79 18.05 65.71
CA TYR A 285 0.13 18.51 66.75
C TYR A 285 0.34 17.34 67.69
N GLN A 286 1.41 17.38 68.49
CA GLN A 286 1.93 16.28 69.31
C GLN A 286 0.79 15.38 69.79
N PRO A 287 0.82 14.08 69.43
CA PRO A 287 -0.35 13.21 69.56
C PRO A 287 -0.87 13.26 71.01
N PRO A 288 -2.20 13.20 71.21
CA PRO A 288 -2.73 12.89 72.51
C PRO A 288 -2.17 11.52 72.94
N LEU A 289 -1.63 11.45 74.17
CA LEU A 289 -1.21 10.19 74.78
C LEU A 289 -2.38 9.20 74.84
#